data_AF-A0A067NN88-F1
#
_entry.id   AF-A0A067NN88-F1
#
_cell.length_a   1.000
_cell.length_b   1.000
_cell.length_c   1.000
_cell.angle_alpha   90.00
_cell.angle_beta   90.00
_cell.angle_gamma   90.00
#
_symmetry.space_group_name_H-M   'P 1'
#
loop_
_entity.id
_entity.type
_entity.pdbx_description
1 polymer ?
#
loop_
_entity_poly.entity_id
_entity_poly.type
_entity_poly.pdbx_seq_one_letter_code
_entity_poly.pdbx_strand_id
1 'polypeptide(L)'
;MFTSQQFVDSTASTGGSGSSYLHATLERIDQLSNNVFSATGSKRYLVVDTNILLSHLDALQDFVEDVQHLHLSQDVAVVIPGAVIGELDGQKNRDGLAWFARRASAWILSKVRERDVVRGQADEETCKSSENWKKSSPEDYEHLNDRLILDCCQYFRNIAGRSVVLCSADNNLCLQCESASIPSITPSQYFSSREIATTIFSDRVDIHQFRPRFRRNRPAYTNPAADPPRQSKIHQDEDMDMDIDEEESVVDYSMPSHPLDLLHIQICEHFSTLLVELVTRVGGDEIRQAQTGGAAQSRYAPAWTKNLNPLSHWTPSECLEYLNDKKGIKPTSPPIDVFLTKKSVQSSTLIGAHRANPARRGQDWSRRDWEIALTGLQALGSAWGEGSFQESLAVLAPHLNQVFSQRMRPTGI
;
A
#
# COMPACT_ATOMS: atom_id res chain seq x y z
N MET A 1 -44.20 38.12 -29.42
CA MET A 1 -43.00 38.97 -29.42
C MET A 1 -42.49 39.07 -28.00
N PHE A 2 -41.35 38.44 -27.75
CA PHE A 2 -40.61 38.40 -26.49
C PHE A 2 -39.52 39.49 -26.51
N THR A 3 -39.29 40.14 -25.37
CA THR A 3 -38.04 40.85 -25.03
C THR A 3 -38.00 40.89 -23.49
N SER A 4 -37.27 39.99 -22.83
CA SER A 4 -35.83 40.03 -22.50
C SER A 4 -35.46 41.15 -21.52
N GLN A 5 -35.29 40.77 -20.25
CA GLN A 5 -34.15 41.25 -19.46
C GLN A 5 -33.81 40.26 -18.34
N GLN A 6 -32.65 39.65 -18.48
CA GLN A 6 -31.98 38.79 -17.51
C GLN A 6 -31.43 39.67 -16.38
N PHE A 7 -31.63 39.24 -15.13
CA PHE A 7 -30.76 39.62 -14.03
C PHE A 7 -30.05 38.37 -13.54
N VAL A 8 -28.73 38.54 -13.44
CA VAL A 8 -27.70 37.55 -13.14
C VAL A 8 -27.52 37.54 -11.64
N ASP A 9 -27.73 36.40 -10.98
CA ASP A 9 -27.17 36.16 -9.65
C ASP A 9 -26.11 35.06 -9.74
N SER A 10 -24.88 35.53 -9.62
CA SER A 10 -23.65 34.74 -9.59
C SER A 10 -23.53 34.02 -8.25
N THR A 11 -23.69 32.70 -8.25
CA THR A 11 -23.06 31.84 -7.25
C THR A 11 -22.05 30.96 -7.97
N ALA A 12 -20.81 31.45 -8.06
CA ALA A 12 -19.69 30.66 -8.53
C ALA A 12 -19.39 29.59 -7.47
N SER A 13 -19.78 28.35 -7.77
CA SER A 13 -19.35 27.16 -7.05
C SER A 13 -17.85 26.94 -7.33
N THR A 14 -17.01 27.24 -6.35
CA THR A 14 -15.63 26.76 -6.29
C THR A 14 -15.63 25.28 -5.89
N GLY A 15 -15.92 24.40 -6.84
CA GLY A 15 -15.84 22.96 -6.67
C GLY A 15 -15.31 22.32 -7.94
N GLY A 16 -14.08 21.77 -7.91
CA GLY A 16 -13.55 21.06 -9.08
C GLY A 16 -12.05 20.75 -9.15
N SER A 17 -11.24 21.02 -8.12
CA SER A 17 -9.78 20.76 -8.23
C SER A 17 -9.27 19.52 -7.48
N GLY A 18 -10.09 18.87 -6.63
CA GLY A 18 -9.62 17.86 -5.67
C GLY A 18 -9.58 16.39 -6.15
N SER A 19 -9.76 16.13 -7.45
CA SER A 19 -9.75 14.77 -8.03
C SER A 19 -8.65 14.57 -9.09
N SER A 20 -7.80 15.56 -9.33
CA SER A 20 -6.87 15.55 -10.46
C SER A 20 -5.70 14.57 -10.25
N TYR A 21 -5.14 14.54 -9.04
CA TYR A 21 -3.93 13.75 -8.78
C TYR A 21 -4.16 12.24 -8.79
N LEU A 22 -5.19 11.75 -8.10
CA LEU A 22 -5.48 10.31 -8.07
C LEU A 22 -5.86 9.81 -9.46
N HIS A 23 -6.64 10.60 -10.21
CA HIS A 23 -6.96 10.27 -11.59
C HIS A 23 -5.70 10.15 -12.45
N ALA A 24 -4.77 11.11 -12.34
CA ALA A 24 -3.46 11.03 -13.01
C ALA A 24 -2.61 9.84 -12.51
N THR A 25 -2.74 9.44 -11.24
CA THR A 25 -2.06 8.26 -10.67
C THR A 25 -2.57 6.99 -11.33
N LEU A 26 -3.88 6.84 -11.45
CA LEU A 26 -4.52 5.67 -12.06
C LEU A 26 -4.27 5.61 -13.58
N GLU A 27 -4.29 6.76 -14.26
CA GLU A 27 -3.91 6.85 -15.67
C GLU A 27 -2.45 6.39 -15.89
N ARG A 28 -1.53 6.77 -14.99
CA ARG A 28 -0.15 6.26 -15.03
C ARG A 28 -0.08 4.75 -14.79
N ILE A 29 -0.87 4.20 -13.86
CA ILE A 29 -0.92 2.75 -13.64
C ILE A 29 -1.37 2.05 -14.93
N ASP A 30 -2.41 2.57 -15.59
CA ASP A 30 -2.92 2.03 -16.86
C ASP A 30 -1.84 2.05 -17.95
N GLN A 31 -1.18 3.19 -18.14
CA GLN A 31 -0.07 3.33 -19.09
C GLN A 31 1.10 2.38 -18.79
N LEU A 32 1.46 2.20 -17.51
CA LEU A 32 2.53 1.30 -17.11
C LEU A 32 2.16 -0.17 -17.32
N SER A 33 0.89 -0.54 -17.13
CA SER A 33 0.41 -1.92 -17.25
C SER A 33 0.46 -2.43 -18.69
N ASN A 34 0.20 -1.55 -19.66
CA ASN A 34 0.28 -1.83 -21.09
C ASN A 34 1.71 -1.96 -21.64
N ASN A 35 2.74 -1.66 -20.84
CA ASN A 35 4.13 -1.94 -21.20
C ASN A 35 4.46 -3.40 -20.85
N VAL A 36 4.30 -4.29 -21.85
CA VAL A 36 4.34 -5.75 -21.70
C VAL A 36 5.61 -6.28 -21.04
N PHE A 37 5.45 -7.22 -20.11
CA PHE A 37 6.51 -8.07 -19.57
C PHE A 37 6.34 -9.49 -20.12
N SER A 38 7.26 -9.95 -20.97
CA SER A 38 7.28 -11.34 -21.44
C SER A 38 7.96 -12.22 -20.39
N ALA A 39 7.18 -12.83 -19.50
CA ALA A 39 7.68 -13.84 -18.58
C ALA A 39 7.82 -15.20 -19.30
N THR A 40 9.05 -15.68 -19.46
CA THR A 40 9.36 -17.05 -19.86
C THR A 40 9.44 -17.95 -18.61
N GLY A 41 8.57 -18.95 -18.49
CA GLY A 41 8.61 -19.93 -17.38
C GLY A 41 7.26 -20.19 -16.73
N SER A 42 7.23 -21.16 -15.80
CA SER A 42 6.05 -21.48 -14.99
C SER A 42 5.85 -20.45 -13.87
N LYS A 43 5.07 -19.42 -14.14
CA LYS A 43 4.78 -18.34 -13.19
C LYS A 43 3.41 -18.52 -12.53
N ARG A 44 3.30 -18.20 -11.24
CA ARG A 44 2.05 -18.17 -10.49
C ARG A 44 1.47 -16.77 -10.43
N TYR A 45 0.17 -16.67 -10.47
CA TYR A 45 -0.55 -15.40 -10.47
C TYR A 45 -1.47 -15.33 -9.27
N LEU A 46 -1.28 -14.31 -8.43
CA LEU A 46 -2.23 -13.91 -7.40
C LEU A 46 -3.04 -12.74 -7.95
N VAL A 47 -4.30 -12.97 -8.30
CA VAL A 47 -5.21 -11.91 -8.73
C VAL A 47 -5.92 -11.35 -7.52
N VAL A 48 -5.88 -10.04 -7.31
CA VAL A 48 -6.47 -9.40 -6.12
C VAL A 48 -7.71 -8.59 -6.45
N ASP A 49 -8.67 -8.60 -5.53
CA ASP A 49 -9.90 -7.80 -5.56
C ASP A 49 -9.74 -6.47 -4.79
N THR A 50 -10.60 -5.49 -5.07
CA THR A 50 -10.67 -4.18 -4.39
C THR A 50 -10.80 -4.34 -2.88
N ASN A 51 -11.59 -5.30 -2.39
CA ASN A 51 -11.77 -5.52 -0.95
C ASN A 51 -10.45 -5.86 -0.24
N ILE A 52 -9.57 -6.61 -0.90
CA ILE A 52 -8.23 -6.93 -0.39
C ILE A 52 -7.41 -5.66 -0.29
N LEU A 53 -7.42 -4.81 -1.33
CA LEU A 53 -6.67 -3.56 -1.35
C LEU A 53 -7.21 -2.52 -0.35
N LEU A 54 -8.50 -2.55 -0.01
CA LEU A 54 -9.07 -1.63 0.96
C LEU A 54 -8.86 -2.08 2.42
N SER A 55 -9.00 -3.38 2.69
CA SER A 55 -9.06 -3.90 4.07
C SER A 55 -7.83 -4.72 4.49
N HIS A 56 -7.05 -5.22 3.53
CA HIS A 56 -5.97 -6.17 3.75
C HIS A 56 -4.66 -5.82 3.01
N LEU A 57 -4.53 -4.56 2.55
CA LEU A 57 -3.36 -4.08 1.81
C LEU A 57 -2.05 -4.40 2.51
N ASP A 58 -2.01 -4.24 3.83
CA ASP A 58 -0.79 -4.41 4.60
C ASP A 58 -0.28 -5.86 4.56
N ALA A 59 -1.16 -6.86 4.56
CA ALA A 59 -0.77 -8.27 4.43
C ALA A 59 -0.24 -8.58 3.02
N LEU A 60 -0.82 -7.93 1.99
CA LEU A 60 -0.36 -8.03 0.62
C LEU A 60 1.01 -7.33 0.44
N GLN A 61 1.25 -6.21 1.12
CA GLN A 61 2.53 -5.52 1.15
C GLN A 61 3.63 -6.40 1.76
N ASP A 62 3.35 -6.99 2.92
CA ASP A 62 4.28 -7.91 3.58
C ASP A 62 4.59 -9.11 2.67
N PHE A 63 3.59 -9.65 1.97
CA PHE A 63 3.79 -10.73 1.01
C PHE A 63 4.71 -10.33 -0.15
N VAL A 64 4.46 -9.17 -0.76
CA VAL A 64 5.29 -8.67 -1.87
C VAL A 64 6.74 -8.46 -1.41
N GLU A 65 6.93 -7.84 -0.25
CA GLU A 65 8.26 -7.63 0.33
C GLU A 65 8.96 -8.96 0.68
N ASP A 66 8.24 -9.95 1.23
CA ASP A 66 8.80 -11.27 1.52
C ASP A 66 9.23 -11.98 0.24
N VAL A 67 8.41 -11.95 -0.81
CA VAL A 67 8.76 -12.48 -2.14
C VAL A 67 10.03 -11.83 -2.68
N GLN A 68 10.16 -10.51 -2.55
CA GLN A 68 11.35 -9.77 -2.99
C GLN A 68 12.59 -10.17 -2.19
N HIS A 69 12.48 -10.23 -0.87
CA HIS A 69 13.58 -10.60 0.03
C HIS A 69 14.05 -12.05 -0.19
N LEU A 70 13.12 -12.95 -0.45
CA LEU A 70 13.39 -14.36 -0.73
C LEU A 70 13.77 -14.63 -2.18
N HIS A 71 13.89 -13.59 -3.02
CA HIS A 71 14.24 -13.67 -4.43
C HIS A 71 13.27 -14.54 -5.27
N LEU A 72 11.99 -14.54 -4.92
CA LEU A 72 10.93 -15.34 -5.55
C LEU A 72 10.15 -14.57 -6.63
N SER A 73 10.60 -13.37 -7.02
CA SER A 73 9.87 -12.50 -7.97
C SER A 73 9.69 -13.11 -9.37
N GLN A 74 10.50 -14.11 -9.73
CA GLN A 74 10.36 -14.84 -10.99
C GLN A 74 9.24 -15.90 -10.93
N ASP A 75 8.92 -16.41 -9.74
CA ASP A 75 7.97 -17.51 -9.53
C ASP A 75 6.53 -17.04 -9.33
N VAL A 76 6.33 -15.80 -8.89
CA VAL A 76 5.01 -15.24 -8.58
C VAL A 76 4.84 -13.82 -9.13
N ALA A 77 3.61 -13.51 -9.56
CA ALA A 77 3.16 -12.16 -9.87
C ALA A 77 1.86 -11.87 -9.14
N VAL A 78 1.74 -10.69 -8.54
CA VAL A 78 0.48 -10.13 -8.08
C VAL A 78 -0.11 -9.29 -9.21
N VAL A 79 -1.30 -9.64 -9.65
CA VAL A 79 -2.02 -8.94 -10.73
C VAL A 79 -3.15 -8.12 -10.13
N ILE A 80 -3.14 -6.83 -10.45
CA ILE A 80 -4.25 -5.91 -10.18
C ILE A 80 -5.14 -5.86 -11.44
N PRO A 81 -6.38 -6.40 -11.40
CA PRO A 81 -7.33 -6.27 -12.50
C PRO A 81 -7.62 -4.81 -12.85
N GLY A 82 -7.87 -4.54 -14.13
CA GLY A 82 -8.23 -3.20 -14.59
C GLY A 82 -9.53 -2.67 -13.94
N ALA A 83 -10.51 -3.56 -13.72
CA ALA A 83 -11.76 -3.22 -13.03
C ALA A 83 -11.52 -2.72 -11.59
N VAL A 84 -10.55 -3.33 -10.88
CA VAL A 84 -10.19 -2.95 -9.50
C VAL A 84 -9.60 -1.54 -9.45
N ILE A 85 -8.79 -1.16 -10.44
CA ILE A 85 -8.25 0.21 -10.57
C ILE A 85 -9.41 1.21 -10.73
N GLY A 86 -10.40 0.88 -11.56
CA GLY A 86 -11.61 1.68 -11.75
C GLY A 86 -12.46 1.80 -10.47
N GLU A 87 -12.62 0.72 -9.72
CA GLU A 87 -13.35 0.72 -8.45
C GLU A 87 -12.68 1.59 -7.39
N LEU A 88 -11.36 1.53 -7.27
CA LEU A 88 -10.60 2.37 -6.35
C LEU A 88 -10.82 3.86 -6.63
N ASP A 89 -10.94 4.27 -7.91
CA ASP A 89 -11.31 5.64 -8.26
C ASP A 89 -12.70 6.01 -7.74
N GLY A 90 -13.65 5.09 -7.85
CA GLY A 90 -15.01 5.27 -7.33
C GLY A 90 -15.08 5.45 -5.82
N GLN A 91 -14.18 4.82 -5.06
CA GLN A 91 -14.17 4.92 -3.59
C GLN A 91 -13.50 6.21 -3.05
N LYS A 92 -12.94 7.07 -3.90
CA LYS A 92 -12.12 8.24 -3.49
C LYS A 92 -12.87 9.35 -2.74
N ASN A 93 -14.18 9.43 -2.94
CA ASN A 93 -15.05 10.42 -2.32
C ASN A 93 -16.01 9.79 -1.30
N ARG A 94 -15.87 8.49 -1.05
CA ARG A 94 -16.74 7.78 -0.12
C ARG A 94 -16.17 7.89 1.29
N ASP A 95 -16.99 8.42 2.19
CA ASP A 95 -16.66 8.54 3.60
C ASP A 95 -16.24 7.18 4.17
N GLY A 96 -15.15 7.18 4.94
CA GLY A 96 -14.59 5.99 5.57
C GLY A 96 -13.66 5.14 4.68
N LEU A 97 -13.80 5.17 3.35
CA LEU A 97 -12.97 4.37 2.44
C LEU A 97 -11.93 5.19 1.66
N ALA A 98 -12.13 6.50 1.52
CA ALA A 98 -11.24 7.37 0.75
C ALA A 98 -9.76 7.28 1.17
N TRP A 99 -9.46 7.16 2.47
CA TRP A 99 -8.07 7.01 2.96
C TRP A 99 -7.42 5.72 2.43
N PHE A 100 -8.15 4.61 2.52
CA PHE A 100 -7.66 3.29 2.10
C PHE A 100 -7.52 3.21 0.58
N ALA A 101 -8.49 3.74 -0.17
CA ALA A 101 -8.43 3.78 -1.63
C ALA A 101 -7.20 4.56 -2.13
N ARG A 102 -6.86 5.67 -1.47
CA ARG A 102 -5.67 6.48 -1.81
C ARG A 102 -4.37 5.79 -1.44
N ARG A 103 -4.32 5.13 -0.26
CA ARG A 103 -3.17 4.33 0.15
C ARG A 103 -2.91 3.18 -0.83
N ALA A 104 -3.96 2.47 -1.22
CA ALA A 104 -3.89 1.41 -2.22
C ALA A 104 -3.40 1.93 -3.56
N SER A 105 -3.98 3.01 -4.08
CA SER A 105 -3.60 3.59 -5.37
C SER A 105 -2.13 4.03 -5.41
N ALA A 106 -1.65 4.70 -4.35
CA ALA A 106 -0.25 5.10 -4.24
C ALA A 106 0.69 3.89 -4.19
N TRP A 107 0.33 2.86 -3.42
CA TRP A 107 1.11 1.63 -3.34
C TRP A 107 1.17 0.89 -4.69
N ILE A 108 0.03 0.75 -5.38
CA ILE A 108 -0.03 0.10 -6.71
C ILE A 108 0.86 0.84 -7.70
N LEU A 109 0.77 2.18 -7.78
CA LEU A 109 1.60 2.96 -8.69
C LEU A 109 3.10 2.73 -8.43
N SER A 110 3.49 2.75 -7.15
CA SER A 110 4.87 2.50 -6.74
C SER A 110 5.35 1.12 -7.19
N LYS A 111 4.57 0.07 -6.89
CA LYS A 111 4.96 -1.31 -7.20
C LYS A 111 4.88 -1.68 -8.68
N VAL A 112 3.91 -1.16 -9.42
CA VAL A 112 3.82 -1.36 -10.88
C VAL A 112 5.01 -0.70 -11.59
N ARG A 113 5.54 0.42 -11.07
CA ARG A 113 6.73 1.06 -11.62
C ARG A 113 8.01 0.25 -11.39
N GLU A 114 8.12 -0.45 -10.26
CA GLU A 114 9.25 -1.36 -9.99
C GLU A 114 9.34 -2.49 -11.04
N ARG A 115 8.22 -2.86 -11.68
CA ARG A 115 8.12 -3.92 -12.70
C ARG A 115 8.66 -5.27 -12.24
N ASP A 116 8.38 -5.58 -10.97
CA ASP A 116 8.88 -6.78 -10.31
C ASP A 116 7.74 -7.77 -9.98
N VAL A 117 7.32 -7.84 -8.71
CA VAL A 117 6.27 -8.77 -8.26
C VAL A 117 4.87 -8.31 -8.65
N VAL A 118 4.59 -7.00 -8.60
CA VAL A 118 3.22 -6.46 -8.83
C VAL A 118 3.12 -5.88 -10.23
N ARG A 119 2.02 -6.19 -10.93
CA ARG A 119 1.66 -5.59 -12.22
C ARG A 119 0.16 -5.31 -12.29
N GLY A 120 -0.23 -4.32 -13.09
CA GLY A 120 -1.62 -4.21 -13.53
C GLY A 120 -1.88 -5.12 -14.74
N GLN A 121 -3.16 -5.40 -14.97
CA GLN A 121 -3.67 -6.06 -16.18
C GLN A 121 -3.49 -5.13 -17.39
N ALA A 122 -2.88 -5.62 -18.47
CA ALA A 122 -2.83 -4.90 -19.74
C ALA A 122 -4.18 -5.02 -20.48
N ASP A 123 -4.45 -4.10 -21.40
CA ASP A 123 -5.73 -4.02 -22.10
C ASP A 123 -6.08 -5.32 -22.85
N GLU A 124 -5.08 -5.95 -23.47
CA GLU A 124 -5.21 -7.18 -24.24
C GLU A 124 -5.23 -8.46 -23.39
N GLU A 125 -4.98 -8.35 -22.08
CA GLU A 125 -4.99 -9.50 -21.16
C GLU A 125 -6.41 -9.88 -20.73
N THR A 126 -7.23 -10.28 -21.70
CA THR A 126 -8.66 -10.61 -21.52
C THR A 126 -9.07 -11.83 -22.34
N CYS A 127 -10.13 -12.54 -21.91
CA CYS A 127 -10.75 -13.59 -22.71
C CYS A 127 -11.85 -13.05 -23.64
N LYS A 128 -12.14 -11.75 -23.60
CA LYS A 128 -13.10 -11.11 -24.50
C LYS A 128 -12.61 -11.16 -25.95
N SER A 129 -13.53 -11.39 -26.87
CA SER A 129 -13.28 -11.34 -28.32
C SER A 129 -12.85 -9.97 -28.83
N SER A 130 -13.10 -8.91 -28.05
CA SER A 130 -12.68 -7.53 -28.35
C SER A 130 -11.18 -7.29 -28.19
N GLU A 131 -10.44 -8.24 -27.60
CA GLU A 131 -9.03 -8.12 -27.19
C GLU A 131 -8.78 -6.87 -26.34
N ASN A 132 -9.81 -6.41 -25.64
CA ASN A 132 -9.71 -5.25 -24.76
C ASN A 132 -10.73 -5.37 -23.63
N TRP A 133 -10.27 -5.49 -22.39
CA TRP A 133 -11.14 -5.68 -21.22
C TRP A 133 -12.09 -4.49 -20.98
N LYS A 134 -11.68 -3.26 -21.34
CA LYS A 134 -12.47 -2.03 -21.19
C LYS A 134 -13.65 -1.95 -22.16
N LYS A 135 -13.58 -2.65 -23.30
CA LYS A 135 -14.69 -2.64 -24.27
C LYS A 135 -15.85 -3.45 -23.70
N SER A 136 -16.96 -2.75 -23.50
CA SER A 136 -18.22 -3.37 -23.10
C SER A 136 -18.80 -4.16 -24.26
N SER A 137 -19.24 -5.38 -23.98
CA SER A 137 -19.99 -6.24 -24.89
C SER A 137 -21.48 -6.17 -24.57
N PRO A 138 -22.39 -6.46 -25.52
CA PRO A 138 -23.83 -6.44 -25.25
C PRO A 138 -24.30 -7.39 -24.13
N GLU A 139 -23.44 -8.35 -23.75
CA GLU A 139 -23.66 -9.34 -22.70
C GLU A 139 -23.25 -8.84 -21.29
N ASP A 140 -22.65 -7.65 -21.21
CA ASP A 140 -22.16 -7.04 -19.98
C ASP A 140 -23.30 -6.32 -19.23
N TYR A 141 -24.27 -7.07 -18.70
CA TYR A 141 -25.30 -6.58 -17.79
C TYR A 141 -25.22 -7.26 -16.41
N GLU A 142 -25.25 -6.45 -15.36
CA GLU A 142 -25.10 -6.77 -13.92
C GLU A 142 -23.75 -7.43 -13.52
N HIS A 143 -23.21 -7.07 -12.35
CA HIS A 143 -21.93 -7.60 -11.82
C HIS A 143 -20.71 -7.47 -12.77
N LEU A 144 -20.64 -6.37 -13.52
CA LEU A 144 -19.60 -6.17 -14.53
C LEU A 144 -18.18 -6.30 -13.94
N ASN A 145 -17.94 -5.75 -12.76
CA ASN A 145 -16.60 -5.77 -12.17
C ASN A 145 -16.18 -7.17 -11.73
N ASP A 146 -17.06 -7.92 -11.05
CA ASP A 146 -16.81 -9.33 -10.68
C ASP A 146 -16.51 -10.18 -11.91
N ARG A 147 -17.29 -9.99 -12.99
CA ARG A 147 -17.09 -10.68 -14.27
C ARG A 147 -15.77 -10.29 -14.93
N LEU A 148 -15.35 -9.03 -14.86
CA LEU A 148 -14.06 -8.57 -15.37
C LEU A 148 -12.88 -9.12 -14.54
N ILE A 149 -13.03 -9.27 -13.22
CA ILE A 149 -12.03 -9.91 -12.37
C ILE A 149 -11.93 -11.41 -12.70
N LEU A 150 -13.07 -12.09 -12.89
CA LEU A 150 -13.09 -13.48 -13.33
C LEU A 150 -12.45 -13.66 -14.72
N ASP A 151 -12.74 -12.78 -15.67
CA ASP A 151 -12.12 -12.76 -17.01
C ASP A 151 -10.60 -12.63 -16.92
N CYS A 152 -10.11 -11.72 -16.07
CA CYS A 152 -8.68 -11.58 -15.78
C CYS A 152 -8.09 -12.90 -15.24
N CYS A 153 -8.74 -13.54 -14.27
CA CYS A 153 -8.28 -14.82 -13.74
C CYS A 153 -8.24 -15.93 -14.81
N GLN A 154 -9.28 -16.02 -15.64
CA GLN A 154 -9.38 -16.99 -16.73
C GLN A 154 -8.29 -16.78 -17.78
N TYR A 155 -8.00 -15.52 -18.13
CA TYR A 155 -6.94 -15.19 -19.08
C TYR A 155 -5.59 -15.76 -18.63
N PHE A 156 -5.16 -15.47 -17.40
CA PHE A 156 -3.86 -15.96 -16.91
C PHE A 156 -3.82 -17.47 -16.73
N ARG A 157 -4.97 -18.11 -16.47
CA ARG A 157 -5.07 -19.57 -16.36
C ARG A 157 -4.93 -20.26 -17.71
N ASN A 158 -5.48 -19.66 -18.77
CA ASN A 158 -5.43 -20.23 -20.12
C ASN A 158 -4.03 -20.20 -20.73
N ILE A 159 -3.10 -19.45 -20.14
CA ILE A 159 -1.71 -19.42 -20.57
C ILE A 159 -0.97 -20.64 -19.99
N ALA A 160 -0.41 -21.44 -20.89
CA ALA A 160 0.23 -22.71 -20.54
C ALA A 160 1.32 -22.58 -19.46
N GLY A 161 1.32 -23.51 -18.50
CA GLY A 161 2.33 -23.59 -17.44
C GLY A 161 2.15 -22.60 -16.29
N ARG A 162 1.03 -21.86 -16.26
CA ARG A 162 0.71 -20.89 -15.21
C ARG A 162 -0.39 -21.39 -14.30
N SER A 163 -0.31 -21.01 -13.02
CA SER A 163 -1.38 -21.25 -12.05
C SER A 163 -1.90 -19.92 -11.55
N VAL A 164 -3.21 -19.83 -11.35
CA VAL A 164 -3.88 -18.62 -10.89
C VAL A 164 -4.57 -18.91 -9.58
N VAL A 165 -4.47 -17.98 -8.64
CA VAL A 165 -5.19 -17.96 -7.37
C VAL A 165 -5.87 -16.59 -7.26
N LEU A 166 -7.18 -16.58 -7.00
CA LEU A 166 -7.90 -15.36 -6.63
C LEU A 166 -7.68 -15.06 -5.15
N CYS A 167 -7.50 -13.81 -4.77
CA CYS A 167 -7.65 -13.36 -3.40
C CYS A 167 -8.79 -12.34 -3.32
N SER A 168 -9.87 -12.73 -2.64
CA SER A 168 -11.07 -11.90 -2.46
C SER A 168 -11.78 -12.27 -1.16
N ALA A 169 -12.43 -11.28 -0.55
CA ALA A 169 -13.34 -11.48 0.58
C ALA A 169 -14.81 -11.63 0.14
N ASP A 170 -15.11 -11.52 -1.17
CA ASP A 170 -16.45 -11.70 -1.71
C ASP A 170 -16.73 -13.17 -2.01
N ASN A 171 -17.66 -13.76 -1.25
CA ASN A 171 -18.05 -15.16 -1.40
C ASN A 171 -18.64 -15.47 -2.78
N ASN A 172 -19.38 -14.54 -3.40
CA ASN A 172 -19.99 -14.77 -4.70
C ASN A 172 -18.91 -14.85 -5.78
N LEU A 173 -17.94 -13.93 -5.75
CA LEU A 173 -16.81 -13.95 -6.67
C LEU A 173 -15.93 -15.20 -6.47
N CYS A 174 -15.71 -15.61 -5.21
CA CYS A 174 -14.99 -16.85 -4.89
C CYS A 174 -15.71 -18.08 -5.47
N LEU A 175 -17.03 -18.22 -5.26
CA LEU A 175 -17.83 -19.33 -5.80
C LEU A 175 -17.84 -19.37 -7.34
N GLN A 176 -17.87 -18.20 -8.00
CA GLN A 176 -17.77 -18.12 -9.46
C GLN A 176 -16.39 -18.58 -9.95
N CYS A 177 -15.31 -18.19 -9.27
CA CYS A 177 -13.96 -18.65 -9.60
C CYS A 177 -13.79 -20.15 -9.37
N GLU A 178 -14.30 -20.69 -8.27
CA GLU A 178 -14.29 -22.13 -7.99
C GLU A 178 -15.04 -22.93 -9.04
N SER A 179 -16.19 -22.42 -9.51
CA SER A 179 -16.96 -23.02 -10.62
C SER A 179 -16.14 -23.05 -11.91
N ALA A 180 -15.27 -22.06 -12.10
CA ALA A 180 -14.28 -22.03 -13.17
C ALA A 180 -13.00 -22.81 -12.83
N SER A 181 -12.93 -23.57 -11.73
CA SER A 181 -11.74 -24.31 -11.27
C SER A 181 -10.51 -23.42 -11.03
N ILE A 182 -10.75 -22.22 -10.49
CA ILE A 182 -9.72 -21.28 -10.04
C ILE A 182 -9.77 -21.23 -8.51
N PRO A 183 -8.71 -21.65 -7.80
CA PRO A 183 -8.68 -21.61 -6.34
C PRO A 183 -8.73 -20.17 -5.83
N SER A 184 -9.32 -19.98 -4.65
CA SER A 184 -9.44 -18.67 -4.00
C SER A 184 -8.83 -18.67 -2.60
N ILE A 185 -8.35 -17.50 -2.16
CA ILE A 185 -7.93 -17.19 -0.79
C ILE A 185 -8.91 -16.19 -0.23
N THR A 186 -9.73 -16.62 0.72
CA THR A 186 -10.61 -15.73 1.48
C THR A 186 -9.90 -15.28 2.76
N PRO A 187 -9.70 -13.97 2.97
CA PRO A 187 -9.03 -13.47 4.16
C PRO A 187 -9.69 -13.93 5.46
N SER A 188 -8.92 -14.63 6.29
CA SER A 188 -9.31 -14.96 7.65
C SER A 188 -8.98 -13.81 8.62
N GLN A 189 -9.37 -13.92 9.89
CA GLN A 189 -8.91 -13.00 10.95
C GLN A 189 -7.38 -13.03 11.19
N TYR A 190 -6.69 -14.00 10.59
CA TYR A 190 -5.24 -14.21 10.66
C TYR A 190 -4.53 -13.95 9.33
N PHE A 191 -5.24 -13.34 8.37
CA PHE A 191 -4.73 -13.06 7.03
C PHE A 191 -3.37 -12.35 7.06
N SER A 192 -2.39 -12.98 6.41
CA SER A 192 -0.97 -12.60 6.49
C SER A 192 -0.19 -13.06 5.26
N SER A 193 1.02 -12.54 5.09
CA SER A 193 1.97 -12.99 4.07
C SER A 193 2.11 -14.51 4.02
N ARG A 194 2.26 -15.13 5.21
CA ARG A 194 2.36 -16.58 5.34
C ARG A 194 1.14 -17.33 4.81
N GLU A 195 -0.07 -16.87 5.10
CA GLU A 195 -1.31 -17.50 4.61
C GLU A 195 -1.42 -17.40 3.08
N ILE A 196 -1.04 -16.26 2.50
CA ILE A 196 -0.96 -16.08 1.04
C ILE A 196 0.07 -17.06 0.44
N ALA A 197 1.26 -17.13 1.04
CA ALA A 197 2.36 -17.98 0.59
C ALA A 197 2.02 -19.47 0.64
N THR A 198 1.36 -19.94 1.70
CA THR A 198 0.93 -21.35 1.83
C THR A 198 0.05 -21.77 0.64
N THR A 199 -0.89 -20.92 0.24
CA THR A 199 -1.78 -21.25 -0.88
C THR A 199 -1.08 -21.19 -2.23
N ILE A 200 -0.17 -20.23 -2.43
CA ILE A 200 0.52 -20.03 -3.72
C ILE A 200 1.63 -21.07 -3.92
N PHE A 201 2.50 -21.25 -2.92
CA PHE A 201 3.70 -22.08 -3.03
C PHE A 201 3.50 -23.51 -2.52
N SER A 202 2.47 -23.76 -1.71
CA SER A 202 2.19 -25.06 -1.08
C SER A 202 3.42 -25.59 -0.32
N ASP A 203 4.08 -26.62 -0.85
CA ASP A 203 5.23 -27.31 -0.26
C ASP A 203 6.58 -26.94 -0.90
N ARG A 204 6.59 -26.02 -1.88
CA ARG A 204 7.78 -25.74 -2.70
C ARG A 204 8.76 -24.77 -2.07
N VAL A 205 8.32 -24.01 -1.09
CA VAL A 205 9.12 -23.00 -0.39
C VAL A 205 8.88 -23.18 1.10
N ASP A 206 9.92 -22.94 1.88
CA ASP A 206 9.81 -22.90 3.33
C ASP A 206 8.94 -21.70 3.76
N ILE A 207 7.70 -22.01 4.11
CA ILE A 207 6.66 -21.07 4.49
C ILE A 207 7.01 -20.31 5.79
N HIS A 208 7.93 -20.83 6.62
CA HIS A 208 8.32 -20.18 7.87
C HIS A 208 9.10 -18.89 7.66
N GLN A 209 9.75 -18.73 6.50
CA GLN A 209 10.47 -17.51 6.10
C GLN A 209 9.52 -16.35 5.77
N PHE A 210 8.25 -16.64 5.49
CA PHE A 210 7.24 -15.61 5.33
C PHE A 210 6.74 -15.14 6.69
N ARG A 211 6.60 -13.81 6.82
CA ARG A 211 6.16 -13.16 8.06
C ARG A 211 4.83 -13.76 8.53
N PRO A 212 4.81 -14.40 9.73
CA PRO A 212 3.54 -14.77 10.35
C PRO A 212 2.82 -13.50 10.76
N ARG A 213 1.50 -13.47 10.55
CA ARG A 213 0.55 -12.48 11.07
C ARG A 213 1.18 -11.14 11.48
N PHE A 214 1.41 -10.28 10.50
CA PHE A 214 1.58 -8.87 10.77
C PHE A 214 0.21 -8.20 10.75
N ARG A 215 -0.10 -7.47 11.82
CA ARG A 215 -1.27 -6.58 11.96
C ARG A 215 -2.60 -7.30 12.22
N ARG A 216 -3.22 -7.00 13.37
CA ARG A 216 -4.69 -7.06 13.48
C ARG A 216 -5.22 -6.02 12.50
N ASN A 217 -5.40 -6.38 11.23
CA ASN A 217 -6.24 -5.63 10.30
C ASN A 217 -7.70 -5.89 10.68
N ARG A 218 -8.07 -5.47 11.90
CA ARG A 218 -9.44 -5.07 12.13
C ARG A 218 -9.46 -3.63 11.65
N PRO A 219 -10.16 -3.28 10.56
CA PRO A 219 -10.40 -1.89 10.26
C PRO A 219 -10.93 -1.27 11.55
N ALA A 220 -10.30 -0.19 12.03
CA ALA A 220 -10.59 0.39 13.35
C ALA A 220 -12.06 0.83 13.53
N TYR A 221 -12.89 0.65 12.50
CA TYR A 221 -14.29 0.98 12.38
C TYR A 221 -15.25 -0.22 12.30
N THR A 222 -14.82 -1.49 12.34
CA THR A 222 -15.80 -2.57 12.57
C THR A 222 -16.38 -2.40 13.96
N ASN A 223 -17.66 -2.08 14.03
CA ASN A 223 -18.41 -1.77 15.22
C ASN A 223 -18.17 -2.86 16.29
N PRO A 224 -17.60 -2.53 17.48
CA PRO A 224 -17.40 -3.53 18.54
C PRO A 224 -18.71 -4.10 19.07
N ALA A 225 -19.85 -3.50 18.74
CA ALA A 225 -21.19 -3.98 19.08
C ALA A 225 -21.65 -5.23 18.30
N ALA A 226 -20.92 -5.66 17.26
CA ALA A 226 -21.28 -6.82 16.46
C ALA A 226 -20.68 -8.16 16.97
N ASP A 227 -19.80 -8.13 17.97
CA ASP A 227 -19.25 -9.35 18.56
C ASP A 227 -20.01 -9.74 19.84
N PRO A 228 -20.57 -10.97 19.93
CA PRO A 228 -21.06 -11.48 21.19
C PRO A 228 -19.90 -11.65 22.17
N PRO A 229 -20.09 -11.35 23.47
CA PRO A 229 -19.04 -11.51 24.47
C PRO A 229 -18.62 -12.98 24.54
N ARG A 230 -17.41 -13.29 24.06
CA ARG A 230 -16.79 -14.60 24.29
C ARG A 230 -16.42 -14.70 25.77
N GLN A 231 -17.25 -15.40 26.54
CA GLN A 231 -16.87 -15.91 27.85
C GLN A 231 -15.75 -16.92 27.65
N SER A 232 -14.52 -16.55 27.97
CA SER A 232 -13.42 -17.49 28.11
C SER A 232 -13.72 -18.38 29.33
N LYS A 233 -14.25 -19.58 29.08
CA LYS A 233 -14.20 -20.67 30.05
C LYS A 233 -12.74 -21.07 30.20
N ILE A 234 -12.16 -20.74 31.34
CA ILE A 234 -10.88 -21.25 31.80
C ILE A 234 -11.13 -22.73 32.13
N HIS A 235 -10.66 -23.63 31.26
CA HIS A 235 -10.43 -25.02 31.64
C HIS A 235 -8.99 -25.09 32.15
N GLN A 236 -8.86 -25.30 33.47
CA GLN A 236 -7.64 -25.79 34.09
C GLN A 236 -7.68 -27.30 33.95
N ASP A 237 -6.78 -27.85 33.15
CA ASP A 237 -6.32 -29.22 33.34
C ASP A 237 -4.79 -29.15 33.31
N GLU A 238 -4.23 -29.51 34.46
CA GLU A 238 -2.82 -29.76 34.72
C GLU A 238 -2.45 -31.06 34.01
N ASP A 239 -1.33 -31.09 33.27
CA ASP A 239 -0.38 -32.21 33.28
C ASP A 239 0.77 -31.98 32.26
N MET A 240 1.97 -31.85 32.83
CA MET A 240 3.29 -32.32 32.38
C MET A 240 3.62 -32.35 30.88
N ASP A 241 4.51 -31.44 30.44
CA ASP A 241 5.49 -31.79 29.40
C ASP A 241 6.79 -30.97 29.48
N MET A 242 7.84 -31.57 28.95
CA MET A 242 9.28 -31.42 29.24
C MET A 242 9.92 -30.08 28.82
N ASP A 243 10.86 -29.60 29.66
CA ASP A 243 11.77 -28.48 29.35
C ASP A 243 12.73 -28.87 28.21
N ILE A 244 12.48 -28.33 27.01
CA ILE A 244 13.46 -28.25 25.92
C ILE A 244 13.96 -26.81 25.89
N ASP A 245 15.20 -26.60 26.33
CA ASP A 245 15.94 -25.35 26.18
C ASP A 245 16.35 -25.17 24.70
N GLU A 246 15.37 -24.91 23.82
CA GLU A 246 15.64 -24.28 22.53
C GLU A 246 15.57 -22.77 22.74
N GLU A 247 16.73 -22.19 22.99
CA GLU A 247 16.99 -20.75 22.98
C GLU A 247 16.87 -20.22 21.53
N GLU A 248 15.68 -20.36 20.95
CA GLU A 248 15.30 -19.68 19.73
C GLU A 248 15.13 -18.21 20.13
N SER A 249 16.02 -17.35 19.63
CA SER A 249 15.92 -15.92 19.83
C SER A 249 14.60 -15.45 19.23
N VAL A 250 13.53 -15.45 20.03
CA VAL A 250 12.24 -14.89 19.66
C VAL A 250 12.52 -13.41 19.46
N VAL A 251 12.78 -13.04 18.21
CA VAL A 251 12.81 -11.66 17.77
C VAL A 251 11.52 -11.07 18.33
N ASP A 252 11.66 -10.13 19.27
CA ASP A 252 10.53 -9.51 19.95
C ASP A 252 9.78 -8.67 18.91
N TYR A 253 8.92 -9.35 18.13
CA TYR A 253 7.94 -8.79 17.23
C TYR A 253 6.91 -8.10 18.11
N SER A 254 7.30 -7.01 18.76
CA SER A 254 6.43 -6.22 19.61
C SER A 254 5.43 -5.52 18.69
N MET A 255 4.37 -6.28 18.45
CA MET A 255 3.26 -6.07 17.54
C MET A 255 2.62 -4.71 17.81
N PRO A 256 2.25 -3.93 16.78
CA PRO A 256 1.45 -2.72 16.94
C PRO A 256 0.10 -3.09 17.58
N SER A 257 0.04 -3.05 18.91
CA SER A 257 -1.18 -3.31 19.67
C SER A 257 -2.08 -2.07 19.70
N HIS A 258 -1.52 -0.90 19.37
CA HIS A 258 -2.17 0.38 19.48
C HIS A 258 -2.67 0.92 18.11
N PRO A 259 -3.92 1.42 18.01
CA PRO A 259 -4.44 2.02 16.77
C PRO A 259 -3.58 3.15 16.19
N LEU A 260 -2.95 3.96 17.06
CA LEU A 260 -2.01 5.01 16.62
C LEU A 260 -0.75 4.43 15.95
N ASP A 261 -0.26 3.28 16.38
CA ASP A 261 0.91 2.65 15.77
C ASP A 261 0.59 2.19 14.35
N LEU A 262 -0.58 1.56 14.17
CA LEU A 262 -1.07 1.16 12.85
C LEU A 262 -1.25 2.37 11.94
N LEU A 263 -1.91 3.43 12.44
CA LEU A 263 -2.11 4.65 11.66
C LEU A 263 -0.78 5.33 11.31
N HIS A 264 0.17 5.34 12.23
CA HIS A 264 1.49 5.93 12.02
C HIS A 264 2.25 5.19 10.94
N ILE A 265 2.26 3.86 10.99
CA ILE A 265 2.85 3.02 9.94
C ILE A 265 2.19 3.36 8.60
N GLN A 266 0.87 3.36 8.50
CA GLN A 266 0.14 3.67 7.26
C GLN A 266 0.53 5.04 6.67
N ILE A 267 0.67 6.05 7.52
CA ILE A 267 1.11 7.40 7.12
C ILE A 267 2.56 7.37 6.64
N CYS A 268 3.44 6.65 7.35
CA CYS A 268 4.83 6.49 6.92
C CYS A 268 4.88 5.88 5.52
N GLU A 269 4.19 4.76 5.25
CA GLU A 269 4.25 4.10 3.93
C GLU A 269 3.62 4.97 2.83
N HIS A 270 2.47 5.59 3.11
CA HIS A 270 1.78 6.46 2.14
C HIS A 270 2.61 7.69 1.77
N PHE A 271 3.04 8.49 2.75
CA PHE A 271 3.77 9.72 2.46
C PHE A 271 5.21 9.47 2.01
N SER A 272 5.86 8.37 2.41
CA SER A 272 7.15 7.98 1.80
C SER A 272 7.00 7.75 0.31
N THR A 273 5.92 7.07 -0.11
CA THR A 273 5.63 6.84 -1.53
C THR A 273 5.41 8.17 -2.25
N LEU A 274 4.59 9.07 -1.69
CA LEU A 274 4.36 10.40 -2.29
C LEU A 274 5.63 11.25 -2.37
N LEU A 275 6.54 11.14 -1.39
CA LEU A 275 7.84 11.82 -1.43
C LEU A 275 8.69 11.31 -2.59
N VAL A 276 8.80 9.99 -2.77
CA VAL A 276 9.53 9.39 -3.90
C VAL A 276 8.92 9.81 -5.24
N GLU A 277 7.59 9.84 -5.35
CA GLU A 277 6.89 10.36 -6.54
C GLU A 277 7.25 11.82 -6.85
N LEU A 278 7.20 12.66 -5.81
CA LEU A 278 7.53 14.08 -5.92
C LEU A 278 8.98 14.27 -6.39
N VAL A 279 9.93 13.57 -5.77
CA VAL A 279 11.35 13.61 -6.15
C VAL A 279 11.55 13.10 -7.57
N THR A 280 10.90 12.00 -7.96
CA THR A 280 11.00 11.42 -9.32
C THR A 280 10.59 12.45 -10.37
N ARG A 281 9.50 13.17 -10.15
CA ARG A 281 9.00 14.17 -11.10
C ARG A 281 9.84 15.43 -11.14
N VAL A 282 10.34 15.90 -9.98
CA VAL A 282 11.10 17.16 -9.88
C VAL A 282 12.55 16.96 -10.32
N GLY A 283 13.16 15.84 -9.96
CA GLY A 283 14.60 15.60 -10.04
C GLY A 283 15.04 14.39 -10.84
N GLY A 284 14.11 13.63 -11.43
CA GLY A 284 14.41 12.31 -12.01
C GLY A 284 15.57 12.30 -13.01
N ASP A 285 15.70 13.32 -13.86
CA ASP A 285 16.81 13.40 -14.82
C ASP A 285 18.13 13.79 -14.16
N GLU A 286 18.09 14.73 -13.21
CA GLU A 286 19.26 15.16 -12.44
C GLU A 286 19.82 14.01 -11.60
N ILE A 287 18.96 13.29 -10.91
CA ILE A 287 19.33 12.15 -10.06
C ILE A 287 19.91 11.02 -10.94
N ARG A 288 19.29 10.72 -12.09
CA ARG A 288 19.82 9.72 -13.03
C ARG A 288 21.19 10.09 -13.58
N GLN A 289 21.41 11.37 -13.90
CA GLN A 289 22.72 11.87 -14.32
C GLN A 289 23.75 11.80 -13.20
N ALA A 290 23.37 12.14 -11.96
CA ALA A 290 24.24 12.04 -10.80
C ALA A 290 24.68 10.59 -10.52
N GLN A 291 23.77 9.63 -10.71
CA GLN A 291 24.04 8.20 -10.52
C GLN A 291 24.90 7.58 -11.63
N THR A 292 24.70 8.00 -12.88
CA THR A 292 25.49 7.49 -14.03
C THR A 292 26.83 8.19 -14.20
N GLY A 293 26.97 9.41 -13.65
CA GLY A 293 28.08 10.31 -13.94
C GLY A 293 29.46 9.86 -13.45
N GLY A 294 29.58 8.84 -12.59
CA GLY A 294 30.85 8.19 -12.19
C GLY A 294 31.96 9.10 -11.63
N ALA A 295 31.70 10.40 -11.52
CA ALA A 295 32.69 11.39 -11.15
C ALA A 295 33.01 11.25 -9.66
N ALA A 296 34.29 11.37 -9.31
CA ALA A 296 34.74 11.43 -7.92
C ALA A 296 34.02 12.57 -7.19
N GLN A 297 32.92 12.23 -6.52
CA GLN A 297 32.08 13.22 -5.88
C GLN A 297 32.86 13.85 -4.73
N SER A 298 32.86 15.18 -4.70
CA SER A 298 33.50 15.94 -3.63
C SER A 298 33.01 15.43 -2.26
N ARG A 299 33.91 15.40 -1.28
CA ARG A 299 33.55 15.08 0.12
C ARG A 299 32.43 15.98 0.65
N TYR A 300 32.27 17.18 0.09
CA TYR A 300 31.26 18.17 0.46
C TYR A 300 29.98 18.09 -0.39
N ALA A 301 29.87 17.15 -1.32
CA ALA A 301 28.65 16.96 -2.07
C ALA A 301 27.50 16.52 -1.13
N PRO A 302 26.25 16.95 -1.38
CA PRO A 302 25.07 16.55 -0.60
C PRO A 302 24.98 15.03 -0.46
N ALA A 303 24.47 14.51 0.65
CA ALA A 303 24.47 13.06 0.87
C ALA A 303 23.59 12.34 -0.16
N TRP A 304 22.50 12.97 -0.62
CA TRP A 304 21.67 12.44 -1.70
C TRP A 304 22.45 12.21 -3.02
N THR A 305 23.46 13.03 -3.33
CA THR A 305 24.28 12.82 -4.55
C THR A 305 25.14 11.57 -4.45
N LYS A 306 25.57 11.22 -3.24
CA LYS A 306 26.39 10.03 -2.95
C LYS A 306 25.58 8.75 -2.90
N ASN A 307 24.25 8.87 -2.91
CA ASN A 307 23.36 7.73 -2.85
C ASN A 307 23.28 7.01 -4.20
N LEU A 308 23.87 5.81 -4.26
CA LEU A 308 23.83 4.95 -5.44
C LEU A 308 22.55 4.10 -5.51
N ASN A 309 21.71 4.14 -4.47
CA ASN A 309 20.48 3.37 -4.45
C ASN A 309 19.49 3.91 -5.50
N PRO A 310 18.76 3.04 -6.22
CA PRO A 310 17.69 3.48 -7.09
C PRO A 310 16.66 4.30 -6.32
N LEU A 311 16.05 5.28 -6.99
CA LEU A 311 15.13 6.23 -6.35
C LEU A 311 13.93 5.56 -5.66
N SER A 312 13.51 4.37 -6.12
CA SER A 312 12.47 3.56 -5.48
C SER A 312 12.82 3.11 -4.06
N HIS A 313 14.10 3.06 -3.71
CA HIS A 313 14.58 2.63 -2.39
C HIS A 313 14.94 3.79 -1.48
N TRP A 314 14.72 5.04 -1.90
CA TRP A 314 15.04 6.20 -1.07
C TRP A 314 14.12 6.27 0.14
N THR A 315 14.74 6.57 1.28
CA THR A 315 14.08 6.84 2.55
C THR A 315 13.46 8.24 2.57
N PRO A 316 12.51 8.51 3.48
CA PRO A 316 11.97 9.85 3.67
C PRO A 316 13.04 10.91 3.94
N SER A 317 14.08 10.57 4.72
CA SER A 317 15.20 11.47 5.00
C SER A 317 15.94 11.87 3.72
N GLU A 318 16.28 10.91 2.86
CA GLU A 318 16.98 11.17 1.59
C GLU A 318 16.11 12.00 0.64
N CYS A 319 14.81 11.70 0.56
CA CYS A 319 13.88 12.49 -0.25
C CYS A 319 13.77 13.93 0.26
N LEU A 320 13.64 14.12 1.58
CA LEU A 320 13.52 15.44 2.18
C LEU A 320 14.82 16.23 2.11
N GLU A 321 15.98 15.59 2.20
CA GLU A 321 17.27 16.24 1.98
C GLU A 321 17.36 16.82 0.57
N TYR A 322 17.04 16.02 -0.46
CA TYR A 322 16.99 16.48 -1.85
C TYR A 322 16.02 17.66 -2.03
N LEU A 323 14.78 17.53 -1.52
CA LEU A 323 13.76 18.58 -1.68
C LEU A 323 14.13 19.87 -0.92
N ASN A 324 14.76 19.75 0.25
CA ASN A 324 15.20 20.90 1.03
C ASN A 324 16.37 21.64 0.39
N ASP A 325 17.31 20.93 -0.24
CA ASP A 325 18.40 21.52 -1.02
C ASP A 325 17.85 22.40 -2.16
N LYS A 326 16.74 22.00 -2.78
CA LYS A 326 16.13 22.73 -3.91
C LYS A 326 15.24 23.91 -3.51
N LYS A 327 14.41 23.78 -2.46
CA LYS A 327 13.39 24.80 -2.13
C LYS A 327 13.40 25.30 -0.68
N GLY A 328 14.35 24.88 0.16
CA GLY A 328 14.57 25.44 1.49
C GLY A 328 13.32 25.49 2.37
N ILE A 329 12.83 24.32 2.80
CA ILE A 329 11.59 24.24 3.59
C ILE A 329 11.92 24.46 5.07
N LYS A 330 11.05 25.20 5.76
CA LYS A 330 11.22 25.49 7.18
C LYS A 330 11.22 24.17 7.97
N PRO A 331 12.25 23.90 8.80
CA PRO A 331 12.30 22.69 9.61
C PRO A 331 11.17 22.68 10.64
N THR A 332 10.67 21.49 10.93
CA THR A 332 9.66 21.23 11.98
C THR A 332 10.31 20.59 13.21
N SER A 333 9.64 20.67 14.36
CA SER A 333 10.03 19.96 15.58
C SER A 333 8.82 19.20 16.12
N PRO A 334 8.71 17.89 15.90
CA PRO A 334 9.76 17.01 15.38
C PRO A 334 10.03 17.17 13.88
N PRO A 335 11.24 16.82 13.40
CA PRO A 335 11.52 16.75 11.97
C PRO A 335 10.61 15.73 11.26
N ILE A 336 10.15 16.08 10.04
CA ILE A 336 9.23 15.25 9.24
C ILE A 336 9.86 13.89 8.94
N ASP A 337 11.16 13.85 8.64
CA ASP A 337 11.88 12.63 8.31
C ASP A 337 11.96 11.67 9.49
N VAL A 338 12.20 12.19 10.70
CA VAL A 338 12.16 11.39 11.94
C VAL A 338 10.75 10.88 12.21
N PHE A 339 9.71 11.68 11.95
CA PHE A 339 8.32 11.24 12.07
C PHE A 339 7.97 10.14 11.05
N LEU A 340 8.48 10.20 9.82
CA LEU A 340 8.22 9.19 8.79
C LEU A 340 9.15 7.97 8.86
N THR A 341 10.12 7.94 9.78
CA THR A 341 11.03 6.82 9.94
C THR A 341 10.32 5.67 10.63
N LYS A 342 10.11 4.56 9.90
CA LYS A 342 9.57 3.32 10.47
C LYS A 342 10.60 2.69 11.40
N LYS A 343 10.14 2.10 12.52
CA LYS A 343 10.97 1.17 13.30
C LYS A 343 11.16 -0.10 12.48
N SER A 344 12.26 -0.18 11.73
CA SER A 344 12.62 -1.42 11.05
C SER A 344 12.97 -2.47 12.11
N VAL A 345 12.25 -3.59 12.11
CA VAL A 345 12.54 -4.77 12.95
C VAL A 345 13.94 -5.31 12.65
N GLN A 346 14.47 -5.08 11.44
CA GLN A 346 15.74 -5.63 10.98
C GLN A 346 16.98 -4.77 11.31
N SER A 347 16.81 -3.51 11.76
CA SER A 347 17.98 -2.63 12.03
C SER A 347 18.65 -2.88 13.39
N SER A 348 18.11 -3.81 14.19
CA SER A 348 18.66 -4.19 15.51
C SER A 348 20.03 -4.88 15.43
N THR A 349 20.38 -5.49 14.28
CA THR A 349 21.58 -6.34 14.15
C THR A 349 22.79 -5.64 13.52
N LEU A 350 22.68 -4.40 13.03
CA LEU A 350 23.83 -3.66 12.52
C LEU A 350 24.43 -2.77 13.63
N ILE A 351 25.30 -3.40 14.42
CA ILE A 351 26.22 -2.79 15.38
C ILE A 351 27.13 -1.80 14.61
N GLY A 352 26.73 -0.53 14.49
CA GLY A 352 27.58 0.47 13.85
C GLY A 352 26.96 1.84 13.54
N ALA A 353 25.64 1.98 13.48
CA ALA A 353 25.00 3.28 13.19
C ALA A 353 24.87 4.16 14.45
N HIS A 354 25.99 4.63 14.99
CA HIS A 354 26.02 5.65 16.04
C HIS A 354 25.45 6.98 15.51
N ARG A 355 24.13 7.21 15.68
CA ARG A 355 23.38 8.50 15.73
C ARG A 355 21.95 8.46 15.16
N ALA A 356 21.42 7.31 14.75
CA ALA A 356 20.02 7.24 14.37
C ALA A 356 19.15 7.37 15.63
N ASN A 357 18.32 8.43 15.70
CA ASN A 357 17.30 8.54 16.75
C ASN A 357 16.47 7.24 16.74
N PRO A 358 16.19 6.63 17.89
CA PRO A 358 15.40 5.42 17.94
C PRO A 358 14.03 5.70 17.32
N ALA A 359 13.66 4.89 16.33
CA ALA A 359 12.36 5.02 15.68
C ALA A 359 11.25 4.86 16.73
N ARG A 360 10.40 5.90 16.82
CA ARG A 360 9.29 6.00 17.78
C ARG A 360 8.04 5.33 17.21
N ARG A 361 7.27 4.64 18.05
CA ARG A 361 5.96 4.11 17.69
C ARG A 361 4.93 5.25 17.59
N GLY A 362 3.81 5.00 16.94
CA GLY A 362 2.73 5.98 16.78
C GLY A 362 2.19 6.55 18.09
N GLN A 363 2.06 5.70 19.12
CA GLN A 363 1.64 6.09 20.47
C GLN A 363 2.69 6.88 21.25
N ASP A 364 3.98 6.76 20.87
CA ASP A 364 5.06 7.47 21.56
C ASP A 364 5.04 8.96 21.18
N TRP A 365 4.44 9.31 20.04
CA TRP A 365 4.28 10.68 19.56
C TRP A 365 3.11 11.37 20.26
N SER A 366 3.34 12.58 20.79
CA SER A 366 2.24 13.37 21.34
C SER A 366 1.30 13.85 20.22
N ARG A 367 0.02 14.09 20.52
CA ARG A 367 -0.92 14.65 19.54
C ARG A 367 -0.39 15.92 18.86
N ARG A 368 0.32 16.76 19.61
CA ARG A 368 0.96 17.96 19.07
C ARG A 368 2.08 17.63 18.08
N ASP A 369 2.88 16.60 18.34
CA ASP A 369 3.92 16.13 17.42
C ASP A 369 3.30 15.68 16.09
N TRP A 370 2.20 14.93 16.15
CA TRP A 370 1.41 14.52 14.99
C TRP A 370 0.91 15.73 14.19
N GLU A 371 0.28 16.71 14.84
CA GLU A 371 -0.22 17.92 14.20
C GLU A 371 0.93 18.72 13.54
N ILE A 372 2.08 18.83 14.20
CA ILE A 372 3.27 19.52 13.66
C ILE A 372 3.80 18.78 12.43
N ALA A 373 3.95 17.45 12.48
CA ALA A 373 4.46 16.66 11.38
C ALA A 373 3.53 16.73 10.15
N LEU A 374 2.21 16.60 10.36
CA LEU A 374 1.22 16.68 9.29
C LEU A 374 1.13 18.10 8.69
N THR A 375 1.23 19.14 9.52
CA THR A 375 1.34 20.54 9.04
C THR A 375 2.62 20.75 8.24
N GLY A 376 3.73 20.12 8.64
CA GLY A 376 4.98 20.10 7.89
C GLY A 376 4.81 19.47 6.51
N LEU A 377 4.13 18.31 6.43
CA LEU A 377 3.81 17.65 5.16
C LEU A 377 2.89 18.52 4.28
N GLN A 378 1.94 19.23 4.88
CA GLN A 378 1.09 20.17 4.15
C GLN A 378 1.89 21.33 3.57
N ALA A 379 2.80 21.91 4.37
CA ALA A 379 3.67 23.00 3.96
C ALA A 379 4.62 22.55 2.84
N LEU A 380 5.19 21.35 2.95
CA LEU A 380 6.00 20.70 1.92
C LEU A 380 5.21 20.56 0.61
N GLY A 381 4.02 19.95 0.66
CA GLY A 381 3.16 19.81 -0.52
C GLY A 381 2.83 21.16 -1.14
N SER A 382 2.54 22.17 -0.32
CA SER A 382 2.19 23.52 -0.80
C SER A 382 3.38 24.24 -1.42
N ALA A 383 4.57 24.09 -0.83
CA ALA A 383 5.81 24.62 -1.38
C ALA A 383 6.08 24.06 -2.78
N TRP A 384 5.79 22.77 -3.02
CA TRP A 384 6.00 22.14 -4.33
C TRP A 384 4.80 22.20 -5.27
N GLY A 385 3.69 22.84 -4.88
CA GLY A 385 2.45 22.85 -5.67
C GLY A 385 1.85 21.45 -5.84
N GLU A 386 2.13 20.54 -4.91
CA GLU A 386 1.79 19.13 -5.03
C GLU A 386 0.47 18.80 -4.33
N GLY A 387 -0.61 18.82 -5.12
CA GLY A 387 -2.00 18.58 -4.69
C GLY A 387 -2.22 17.27 -3.91
N SER A 388 -1.43 16.23 -4.21
CA SER A 388 -1.58 14.91 -3.60
C SER A 388 -1.41 14.91 -2.08
N PHE A 389 -0.53 15.76 -1.57
CA PHE A 389 -0.30 15.89 -0.13
C PHE A 389 -1.51 16.53 0.54
N GLN A 390 -2.03 17.65 0.02
CA GLN A 390 -3.18 18.32 0.64
C GLN A 390 -4.44 17.45 0.54
N GLU A 391 -4.66 16.79 -0.60
CA GLU A 391 -5.78 15.86 -0.78
C GLU A 391 -5.69 14.72 0.25
N SER A 392 -4.53 14.05 0.34
CA SER A 392 -4.31 12.93 1.27
C SER A 392 -4.50 13.36 2.72
N LEU A 393 -3.97 14.52 3.11
CA LEU A 393 -4.11 15.07 4.47
C LEU A 393 -5.56 15.42 4.81
N ALA A 394 -6.32 15.99 3.86
CA ALA A 394 -7.72 16.33 4.06
C ALA A 394 -8.57 15.09 4.37
N VAL A 395 -8.30 13.96 3.71
CA VAL A 395 -9.01 12.69 3.94
C VAL A 395 -8.48 11.93 5.15
N LEU A 396 -7.20 12.10 5.49
CA LEU A 396 -6.62 11.53 6.70
C LEU A 396 -7.17 12.18 7.97
N ALA A 397 -7.43 13.49 7.96
CA ALA A 397 -7.79 14.24 9.16
C ALA A 397 -9.02 13.69 9.93
N PRO A 398 -10.16 13.35 9.28
CA PRO A 398 -11.27 12.69 9.97
C PRO A 398 -10.87 11.35 10.62
N HIS A 399 -10.05 10.55 9.93
CA HIS A 399 -9.60 9.25 10.43
C HIS A 399 -8.68 9.39 11.64
N LEU A 400 -7.74 10.35 11.60
CA LEU A 400 -6.87 10.70 12.72
C LEU A 400 -7.67 11.12 13.96
N ASN A 401 -8.65 12.01 13.77
CA ASN A 401 -9.53 12.46 14.85
C ASN A 401 -10.33 11.31 15.45
N GLN A 402 -10.84 10.40 14.62
CA GLN A 402 -11.54 9.21 15.08
C GLN A 402 -10.62 8.33 15.95
N VAL A 403 -9.40 8.05 15.50
CA VAL A 403 -8.43 7.21 16.25
C VAL A 403 -8.06 7.85 17.58
N PHE A 404 -7.78 9.16 17.63
CA PHE A 404 -7.51 9.86 18.90
C PHE A 404 -8.72 9.93 19.83
N SER A 405 -9.94 9.81 19.31
CA SER A 405 -11.18 9.81 20.10
C SER A 405 -11.51 8.44 20.71
N GLN A 406 -10.84 7.37 20.27
CA GLN A 406 -11.02 6.05 20.86
C GLN A 406 -10.47 6.03 22.30
N ARG A 407 -11.16 5.30 23.20
CA ARG A 407 -10.66 5.10 24.58
C ARG A 407 -9.38 4.29 24.54
N MET A 408 -8.24 4.98 24.58
CA MET A 408 -6.92 4.35 24.63
C MET A 408 -6.72 3.74 26.02
N ARG A 409 -6.38 2.45 26.07
CA ARG A 409 -5.93 1.82 27.32
C ARG A 409 -4.54 2.38 27.62
N PRO A 410 -4.25 2.79 28.87
CA PRO A 410 -2.89 3.16 29.24
C PRO A 410 -1.97 1.99 28.91
N THR A 411 -1.03 2.19 28.00
CA THR A 411 0.08 1.27 27.82
C THR A 411 1.01 1.49 29.00
N GLY A 412 0.94 0.60 29.97
CA GLY A 412 1.82 0.63 31.14
C GLY A 412 3.28 0.62 30.67
N ILE A 413 4.07 1.55 31.21
CA ILE A 413 5.54 1.53 31.14
C ILE A 413 6.05 0.43 32.05
#